data_AF-K7W037-F1
#
_entry.id   AF-K7W037-F1
#
_cell.length_a   1.000
_cell.length_b   1.000
_cell.length_c   1.000
_cell.angle_alpha   90.00
_cell.angle_beta   90.00
_cell.angle_gamma   90.00
#
_symmetry.space_group_name_H-M   'P 1'
#
loop_
_entity.id
_entity.type
_entity.pdbx_description
1 polymer ?
#
loop_
_entity_poly.entity_id
_entity_poly.type
_entity_poly.pdbx_seq_one_letter_code
_entity_poly.pdbx_strand_id
1 'polypeptide(L)'
;MESSRGKLSAAGVLLLLLMTLLVVAAMQAVEARDCLTQSTRLPGHLCVRSDYCAIGCREEGKGYTGGRCRISPVPLDGILCYCVKPCPSTTTE
;
A
#
# COMPACT_ATOMS: atom_id res chain seq x y z
N MET A 1 37.36 38.43 7.14
CA MET A 1 36.73 37.54 6.15
C MET A 1 35.34 38.08 5.90
N GLU A 2 35.20 38.84 4.82
CA GLU A 2 33.94 39.46 4.40
C GLU A 2 32.91 38.35 4.18
N SER A 3 31.83 38.38 4.97
CA SER A 3 30.71 37.47 4.80
C SER A 3 30.09 37.77 3.45
N SER A 4 30.47 36.99 2.43
CA SER A 4 29.72 36.86 1.19
C SER A 4 28.36 36.20 1.51
N ARG A 5 27.50 36.94 2.24
CA ARG A 5 26.07 36.71 2.31
C ARG A 5 25.55 37.12 0.93
N GLY A 6 25.84 36.26 -0.05
CA GLY A 6 25.26 36.37 -1.38
C GLY A 6 23.76 36.51 -1.17
N LYS A 7 23.24 37.70 -1.48
CA LYS A 7 21.81 37.98 -1.49
C LYS A 7 21.23 36.99 -2.47
N LEU A 8 20.68 35.88 -1.98
CA LEU A 8 19.93 34.94 -2.80
C LEU A 8 18.84 35.78 -3.45
N SER A 9 19.00 36.06 -4.74
CA SER A 9 18.03 36.84 -5.49
C SER A 9 16.67 36.16 -5.31
N ALA A 10 15.61 36.93 -5.06
CA ALA A 10 14.26 36.37 -4.89
C ALA A 10 13.87 35.45 -6.05
N ALA A 11 14.37 35.74 -7.26
CA ALA A 11 14.24 34.89 -8.44
C ALA A 11 14.92 33.52 -8.27
N GLY A 12 16.10 33.45 -7.67
CA GLY A 12 16.81 32.20 -7.40
C GLY A 12 16.08 31.33 -6.37
N VAL A 13 15.52 31.95 -5.34
CA VAL A 13 14.69 31.24 -4.33
C VAL A 13 13.41 30.71 -4.97
N LEU A 14 12.74 31.51 -5.80
CA LEU A 14 11.52 31.09 -6.50
C LEU A 14 11.79 29.92 -7.45
N LEU A 15 12.91 29.96 -8.19
CA LEU A 15 13.32 28.89 -9.10
C LEU A 15 13.58 27.58 -8.33
N LEU A 16 14.29 27.65 -7.20
CA LEU A 16 14.53 26.49 -6.33
C LEU A 16 13.21 25.87 -5.85
N LEU A 17 12.27 26.70 -5.39
CA LEU A 17 10.96 26.24 -4.92
C LEU A 17 10.17 25.54 -6.03
N LEU A 18 10.14 26.11 -7.23
CA LEU A 18 9.48 25.51 -8.40
C LEU A 18 10.09 24.16 -8.77
N MET A 19 11.43 24.06 -8.77
CA MET A 19 12.12 22.80 -9.03
C MET A 19 11.81 21.76 -7.96
N THR A 20 11.80 22.13 -6.68
CA THR A 20 11.41 21.20 -5.61
C THR A 20 9.96 20.74 -5.73
N LEU A 21 9.02 21.62 -6.08
CA LEU A 21 7.62 21.27 -6.31
C LEU A 21 7.47 20.30 -7.50
N LEU A 22 8.16 20.55 -8.61
CA LEU A 22 8.17 19.66 -9.77
C LEU A 22 8.73 18.28 -9.44
N VAL A 23 9.84 18.22 -8.69
CA VAL A 23 10.43 16.95 -8.26
C VAL A 23 9.47 16.21 -7.34
N VAL A 24 8.87 16.87 -6.35
CA VAL A 24 7.89 16.23 -5.44
C VAL A 24 6.64 15.76 -6.19
N ALA A 25 6.14 16.54 -7.16
CA ALA A 25 5.03 16.14 -8.02
C ALA A 25 5.38 14.95 -8.92
N ALA A 26 6.63 14.82 -9.38
CA ALA A 26 7.06 13.65 -10.15
C ALA A 26 7.18 12.37 -9.30
N MET A 27 7.34 12.51 -7.98
CA MET A 27 7.39 11.38 -7.04
C MET A 27 5.99 10.90 -6.62
N GLN A 28 4.95 11.10 -7.45
CA GLN A 28 3.61 10.57 -7.17
C GLN A 28 3.72 9.08 -6.88
N ALA A 29 3.50 8.75 -5.61
CA ALA A 29 3.71 7.43 -5.04
C ALA A 29 2.99 6.39 -5.91
N VAL A 30 3.74 5.39 -6.38
CA VAL A 30 3.13 4.18 -6.91
C VAL A 30 2.33 3.57 -5.75
N GLU A 31 1.02 3.74 -5.76
CA GLU A 31 0.16 3.14 -4.75
C GLU A 31 0.38 1.63 -4.82
N ALA A 32 0.96 1.07 -3.78
CA ALA A 32 1.26 -0.35 -3.72
C ALA A 32 -0.08 -1.10 -3.84
N ARG A 33 -0.27 -1.81 -4.94
CA ARG A 33 -1.50 -2.57 -5.17
C ARG A 33 -1.63 -3.64 -4.09
N ASP A 34 -2.82 -3.80 -3.54
CA ASP A 34 -3.14 -4.88 -2.62
C ASP A 34 -3.36 -6.19 -3.40
N CYS A 35 -2.65 -7.24 -3.02
CA CYS A 35 -2.82 -8.60 -3.51
C CYS A 35 -3.64 -9.41 -2.51
N LEU A 36 -4.62 -10.16 -3.02
CA LEU A 36 -5.50 -11.02 -2.22
C LEU A 36 -5.11 -12.48 -2.38
N THR A 37 -5.01 -13.21 -1.27
CA THR A 37 -4.80 -14.67 -1.24
C THR A 37 -5.88 -15.29 -0.38
N GLN A 38 -6.58 -16.32 -0.84
CA GLN A 38 -7.57 -17.01 -0.01
C GLN A 38 -6.89 -17.62 1.22
N SER A 39 -7.45 -17.37 2.41
CA SER A 39 -6.96 -17.99 3.65
C SER A 39 -7.25 -19.49 3.61
N THR A 40 -6.28 -20.30 4.06
CA THR A 40 -6.47 -21.75 4.24
C THR A 40 -6.83 -22.12 5.67
N ARG A 41 -6.78 -21.15 6.60
CA ARG A 41 -7.03 -21.38 8.03
C ARG A 41 -8.44 -21.01 8.45
N LEU A 42 -9.02 -19.96 7.87
CA LEU A 42 -10.38 -19.55 8.20
C LEU A 42 -11.37 -20.12 7.18
N PRO A 43 -12.22 -21.09 7.55
CA PRO A 43 -13.27 -21.54 6.66
C PRO A 43 -14.25 -20.40 6.42
N GLY A 44 -14.76 -20.32 5.19
CA GLY A 44 -15.52 -19.18 4.69
C GLY A 44 -16.68 -18.73 5.60
N HIS A 45 -17.46 -19.69 6.11
CA HIS A 45 -18.60 -19.42 6.99
C HIS A 45 -18.24 -18.71 8.31
N LEU A 46 -16.96 -18.68 8.71
CA LEU A 46 -16.48 -17.94 9.89
C LEU A 46 -16.02 -16.51 9.55
N CYS A 47 -15.99 -16.14 8.27
CA CYS A 47 -15.66 -14.79 7.83
C CYS A 47 -16.85 -13.83 8.00
N VAL A 48 -17.26 -13.62 9.26
CA VAL A 48 -18.35 -12.70 9.62
C VAL A 48 -17.86 -11.26 9.63
N ARG A 49 -16.58 -11.04 9.95
CA ARG A 49 -15.94 -9.72 10.03
C ARG A 49 -14.53 -9.79 9.45
N SER A 50 -14.19 -8.77 8.65
CA SER A 50 -12.85 -8.64 8.08
C SER A 50 -11.74 -8.59 9.13
N ASP A 51 -12.02 -8.08 10.35
CA ASP A 51 -11.04 -8.04 11.45
C ASP A 51 -10.62 -9.45 11.89
N TYR A 52 -11.56 -10.39 12.00
CA TYR A 52 -11.25 -11.79 12.34
C TYR A 52 -10.47 -12.47 11.23
N CYS A 53 -10.84 -12.19 9.97
CA CYS A 53 -10.06 -12.63 8.82
C CYS A 53 -8.62 -12.07 8.87
N ALA A 54 -8.45 -10.80 9.23
CA ALA A 54 -7.12 -10.19 9.36
C ALA A 54 -6.27 -10.83 10.48
N ILE A 55 -6.89 -11.19 11.61
CA ILE A 55 -6.22 -11.93 12.69
C ILE A 55 -5.76 -13.31 12.19
N GLY A 56 -6.66 -14.10 11.59
CA GLY A 56 -6.32 -15.43 11.07
C GLY A 56 -5.24 -15.37 9.98
N CYS A 57 -5.30 -14.36 9.12
CA CYS A 57 -4.26 -14.10 8.12
C CYS A 57 -2.93 -13.73 8.78
N ARG A 58 -2.91 -12.89 9.81
CA ARG A 58 -1.67 -12.58 10.54
C ARG A 58 -1.05 -13.84 11.14
N GLU A 59 -1.87 -14.73 11.69
CA GLU A 59 -1.42 -16.02 12.23
C GLU A 59 -0.87 -16.98 11.17
N GLU A 60 -1.29 -16.88 9.90
CA GLU A 60 -0.69 -17.66 8.81
C GLU A 60 0.80 -17.37 8.62
N GLY A 61 1.30 -16.21 9.07
CA GLY A 61 2.73 -15.89 9.09
C GLY A 61 3.37 -15.62 7.73
N LYS A 62 2.58 -15.40 6.67
CA LYS A 62 3.08 -15.17 5.29
C LYS A 62 3.30 -13.68 4.95
N GLY A 63 3.43 -12.81 5.96
CA GLY A 63 3.59 -11.37 5.76
C GLY A 63 2.29 -10.64 5.33
N TYR A 64 1.13 -11.20 5.65
CA TYR A 64 -0.14 -10.53 5.38
C TYR A 64 -0.32 -9.30 6.28
N THR A 65 -0.74 -8.19 5.69
CA THR A 65 -0.98 -6.91 6.36
C THR A 65 -2.43 -6.74 6.80
N GLY A 66 -3.34 -7.59 6.29
CA GLY A 66 -4.75 -7.57 6.69
C GLY A 66 -5.54 -8.77 6.14
N GLY A 67 -6.86 -8.67 6.24
CA GLY A 67 -7.80 -9.67 5.74
C GLY A 67 -9.12 -9.02 5.36
N ARG A 68 -9.79 -9.57 4.34
CA ARG A 68 -11.10 -9.11 3.86
C ARG A 68 -12.03 -10.30 3.66
N CYS A 69 -13.24 -10.19 4.17
CA CYS A 69 -14.30 -11.12 3.81
C CYS A 69 -14.91 -10.72 2.46
N ARG A 70 -14.96 -11.64 1.50
CA ARG A 70 -15.62 -11.43 0.22
C ARG A 70 -16.53 -12.59 -0.11
N ILE A 71 -17.67 -12.30 -0.72
CA ILE A 71 -18.53 -13.33 -1.29
C ILE A 71 -17.77 -13.96 -2.47
N SER A 72 -17.61 -15.28 -2.44
CA SER A 72 -17.06 -16.03 -3.57
C SER A 72 -17.96 -15.83 -4.79
N PRO A 73 -17.41 -15.65 -6.00
CA PRO A 73 -18.21 -15.65 -7.21
C PRO A 73 -18.85 -17.02 -7.48
N VAL A 74 -18.37 -18.08 -6.82
CA VAL A 74 -18.94 -19.43 -6.94
C VAL A 74 -20.10 -19.58 -5.94
N PRO A 75 -21.30 -19.99 -6.40
CA PRO A 75 -22.50 -20.04 -5.55
C PRO A 75 -22.38 -20.93 -4.30
N LEU A 76 -21.52 -21.95 -4.34
CA LEU A 76 -21.40 -22.96 -3.29
C LEU A 76 -20.38 -22.63 -2.20
N ASP A 77 -19.49 -21.67 -2.45
CA ASP A 77 -18.39 -21.37 -1.52
C ASP A 77 -18.80 -20.33 -0.45
N GLY A 78 -19.87 -19.57 -0.71
CA GLY A 78 -20.36 -18.54 0.20
C GLY A 78 -19.35 -17.40 0.41
N ILE A 79 -19.30 -16.84 1.62
CA ILE A 79 -18.32 -15.81 1.98
C ILE A 79 -16.97 -16.47 2.30
N LEU A 80 -15.87 -15.94 1.77
CA LEU A 80 -14.51 -16.43 1.96
C LEU A 80 -13.62 -15.35 2.59
N CYS A 81 -12.63 -15.79 3.36
CA CYS A 81 -11.58 -14.93 3.88
C CYS A 81 -10.42 -14.82 2.89
N TYR A 82 -10.06 -13.59 2.52
CA TYR A 82 -8.90 -13.28 1.70
C TYR A 82 -7.88 -12.48 2.49
N CYS A 83 -6.68 -13.00 2.63
CA CYS A 83 -5.54 -12.33 3.21
C CYS A 83 -4.97 -11.29 2.26
N VAL A 84 -4.73 -10.10 2.79
CA VAL A 84 -4.19 -8.95 2.05
C VAL A 84 -2.69 -8.87 2.29
N LYS A 85 -1.92 -8.68 1.23
CA LYS A 85 -0.53 -8.26 1.29
C LYS A 85 -0.23 -7.27 0.16
N PRO A 86 0.81 -6.42 0.28
CA PRO A 86 1.30 -5.68 -0.87
C PRO A 86 1.63 -6.65 -2.00
N CYS A 87 1.16 -6.36 -3.21
CA CYS A 87 1.65 -7.04 -4.39
C CYS A 87 3.16 -6.81 -4.47
N PRO A 88 3.94 -7.81 -4.94
CA PRO A 88 5.31 -7.52 -5.31
C PRO A 88 5.27 -6.36 -6.31
N SER A 89 6.12 -5.34 -6.10
CA SER A 89 6.45 -4.44 -7.19
C SER A 89 6.81 -5.33 -8.36
N THR A 90 6.22 -5.10 -9.53
CA THR A 90 6.70 -5.72 -10.75
C THR A 90 8.12 -5.21 -10.97
N THR A 91 9.09 -5.80 -10.28
CA THR A 91 10.47 -5.82 -10.70
C THR A 91 10.44 -6.80 -11.86
N THR A 92 10.02 -6.28 -13.02
CA THR A 92 10.39 -6.90 -14.29
C THR A 92 11.91 -6.90 -14.26
N GLU A 93 12.50 -8.06 -13.96
CA GLU A 93 13.88 -8.36 -14.34
C GLU A 93 14.03 -8.28 -15.86
#